data_AF-A0A0D6JAI3-F1
#
_entry.id   AF-A0A0D6JAI3-F1
#
_cell.length_a   1.000
_cell.length_b   1.000
_cell.length_c   1.000
_cell.angle_alpha   90.00
_cell.angle_beta   90.00
_cell.angle_gamma   90.00
#
_symmetry.space_group_name_H-M   'P 1'
#
loop_
_entity.id
_entity.type
_entity.pdbx_description
1 polymer ?
#
loop_
_entity_poly.entity_id
_entity_poly.type
_entity_poly.pdbx_seq_one_letter_code
_entity_poly.pdbx_strand_id
1 'polypeptide(L)'
;MDVNAAKNFEAFQKLGEQNMDSVTKLMDDWTRGWQAIGAEMTDFTKRSLEDGTATFGKLMTAKSFEQAVEIQSNYAKRACDEYMHQMTKVGEMYASLAKQAYSPMDKILSGGR
;
A
#
# COMPACT_ATOMS: atom_id res chain seq x y z
N MET A 1 41.99 -32.75 -2.04
CA MET A 1 40.82 -32.05 -1.47
C MET A 1 39.60 -32.92 -1.72
N ASP A 2 38.86 -33.22 -0.66
CA ASP A 2 37.73 -34.16 -0.67
C ASP A 2 36.61 -33.65 -1.60
N VAL A 3 36.14 -34.47 -2.54
CA VAL A 3 35.07 -34.12 -3.49
C VAL A 3 33.79 -33.71 -2.74
N ASN A 4 33.59 -34.22 -1.51
CA ASN A 4 32.48 -33.82 -0.66
C ASN A 4 32.64 -32.40 -0.10
N ALA A 5 33.85 -31.95 0.18
CA ALA A 5 34.09 -30.59 0.66
C ALA A 5 33.77 -29.54 -0.42
N ALA A 6 34.09 -29.84 -1.69
CA ALA A 6 33.75 -28.98 -2.82
C ALA A 6 32.23 -28.88 -3.05
N LYS A 7 31.51 -30.01 -2.99
CA LYS A 7 30.03 -30.04 -3.12
C LYS A 7 29.35 -29.29 -1.98
N ASN A 8 29.83 -29.45 -0.75
CA ASN A 8 29.29 -28.75 0.41
C ASN A 8 29.56 -27.23 0.32
N PHE A 9 30.71 -26.83 -0.22
CA PHE A 9 31.04 -25.43 -0.46
C PHE A 9 30.14 -24.81 -1.53
N GLU A 10 29.93 -25.47 -2.68
CA GLU A 10 29.00 -25.00 -3.72
C GLU A 10 27.55 -24.92 -3.22
N ALA A 11 27.09 -25.88 -2.42
CA ALA A 11 25.76 -25.86 -1.82
C ALA A 11 25.61 -24.69 -0.84
N PHE A 12 26.62 -24.44 -0.02
CA PHE A 12 26.65 -23.31 0.91
C PHE A 12 26.68 -21.97 0.16
N GLN A 13 27.46 -21.87 -0.92
CA GLN A 13 27.56 -20.68 -1.74
C GLN A 13 26.23 -20.39 -2.46
N LYS A 14 25.60 -21.40 -3.06
CA LYS A 14 24.25 -21.28 -3.65
C LYS A 14 23.19 -20.87 -2.63
N LEU A 15 23.25 -21.42 -1.42
CA LEU A 15 22.33 -21.06 -0.34
C LEU A 15 22.54 -19.59 0.08
N GLY A 16 23.79 -19.13 0.13
CA GLY A 16 24.14 -17.72 0.36
C GLY A 16 23.62 -16.78 -0.74
N GLU A 17 23.81 -17.14 -2.01
CA GLU A 17 23.34 -16.36 -3.16
C GLU A 17 21.81 -16.27 -3.21
N GLN A 18 21.11 -17.41 -3.06
CA GLN A 18 19.64 -17.44 -3.05
C GLN A 18 19.04 -16.62 -1.90
N ASN A 19 19.70 -16.60 -0.74
CA ASN A 19 19.31 -15.78 0.39
C ASN A 19 19.52 -14.28 0.10
N MET A 20 20.62 -13.90 -0.56
CA MET A 20 20.93 -12.51 -0.89
C MET A 20 19.98 -11.93 -1.95
N ASP A 21 19.63 -12.71 -2.97
CA ASP A 21 18.62 -12.34 -3.96
C ASP A 21 17.23 -12.18 -3.32
N SER A 22 16.89 -13.08 -2.39
CA SER A 22 15.63 -13.03 -1.65
C SER A 22 15.52 -11.79 -0.74
N VAL A 23 16.61 -11.43 -0.07
CA VAL A 23 16.68 -10.22 0.78
C VAL A 23 16.60 -8.95 -0.06
N THR A 24 17.32 -8.88 -1.19
CA THR A 24 17.26 -7.72 -2.10
C THR A 24 15.83 -7.52 -2.63
N LYS A 25 15.19 -8.62 -3.07
CA LYS A 25 13.80 -8.57 -3.53
C LYS A 25 12.82 -8.11 -2.45
N LEU A 26 12.99 -8.56 -1.21
CA LEU A 26 12.17 -8.14 -0.08
C LEU A 26 12.29 -6.63 0.17
N MET A 27 13.51 -6.08 0.14
CA MET A 27 13.75 -4.65 0.34
C MET A 27 13.13 -3.80 -0.78
N ASP A 28 13.22 -4.30 -2.01
CA ASP A 28 12.59 -3.72 -3.18
C ASP A 28 11.05 -3.72 -3.06
N ASP A 29 10.45 -4.85 -2.68
CA ASP A 29 9.00 -4.99 -2.47
C ASP A 29 8.52 -4.07 -1.33
N TRP A 30 9.26 -4.02 -0.22
CA TRP A 30 8.99 -3.12 0.89
C TRP A 30 9.02 -1.64 0.47
N THR A 31 10.04 -1.25 -0.29
CA THR A 31 10.18 0.13 -0.79
C THR A 31 9.05 0.49 -1.75
N ARG A 32 8.68 -0.41 -2.67
CA ARG A 32 7.53 -0.22 -3.56
C ARG A 32 6.21 -0.11 -2.80
N GLY A 33 6.03 -0.88 -1.72
CA GLY A 33 4.84 -0.79 -0.87
C GLY A 33 4.67 0.60 -0.25
N TRP A 34 5.76 1.19 0.27
CA TRP A 34 5.73 2.57 0.77
C TRP A 34 5.46 3.60 -0.31
N GLN A 35 6.08 3.44 -1.48
CA GLN A 35 5.80 4.31 -2.64
C GLN A 35 4.33 4.25 -3.06
N ALA A 36 3.73 3.05 -3.06
CA ALA A 36 2.32 2.88 -3.37
C ALA A 36 1.42 3.60 -2.35
N ILE A 37 1.71 3.50 -1.05
CA ILE A 37 0.96 4.24 -0.01
C ILE A 37 1.06 5.75 -0.24
N GLY A 38 2.27 6.26 -0.52
CA GLY A 38 2.47 7.68 -0.81
C GLY A 38 1.71 8.16 -2.06
N ALA A 39 1.70 7.35 -3.12
CA ALA A 39 0.93 7.63 -4.33
C ALA A 39 -0.57 7.67 -4.05
N GLU A 40 -1.10 6.69 -3.30
CA GLU A 40 -2.53 6.64 -2.97
C GLU A 40 -2.98 7.83 -2.12
N MET A 41 -2.16 8.28 -1.16
CA MET A 41 -2.45 9.47 -0.36
C MET A 41 -2.44 10.76 -1.19
N THR A 42 -1.51 10.84 -2.15
CA THR A 42 -1.44 11.96 -3.10
C THR A 42 -2.68 12.00 -3.98
N ASP A 43 -3.09 10.85 -4.52
CA ASP A 43 -4.25 10.76 -5.39
C ASP A 43 -5.57 11.02 -4.64
N PHE A 44 -5.69 10.53 -3.40
CA PHE A 44 -6.83 10.87 -2.54
C PHE A 44 -6.91 12.39 -2.31
N THR A 45 -5.79 13.03 -1.98
CA THR A 45 -5.75 14.48 -1.76
C THR A 45 -6.21 15.25 -2.99
N LYS A 46 -5.74 14.87 -4.20
CA LYS A 46 -6.19 15.48 -5.46
C LYS A 46 -7.71 15.34 -5.63
N ARG A 47 -8.24 14.12 -5.48
CA ARG A 47 -9.69 13.86 -5.60
C ARG A 47 -10.51 14.68 -4.61
N SER A 48 -10.08 14.76 -3.35
CA SER A 48 -10.77 15.57 -2.33
C SER A 48 -10.78 17.06 -2.67
N LEU A 49 -9.69 17.59 -3.22
CA LEU A 49 -9.63 18.99 -3.65
C LEU A 49 -10.51 19.27 -4.87
N GLU A 50 -10.50 18.37 -5.86
CA GLU A 50 -11.36 18.46 -7.03
C GLU A 50 -12.84 18.44 -6.63
N ASP A 51 -13.23 17.53 -5.75
CA ASP A 51 -14.62 17.43 -5.29
C ASP A 51 -15.04 18.63 -4.43
N GLY A 52 -14.17 19.09 -3.55
CA GLY A 52 -14.40 20.29 -2.75
C GLY A 52 -14.59 21.53 -3.63
N THR A 53 -13.74 21.69 -4.65
CA THR A 53 -13.84 22.80 -5.60
C THR A 53 -15.11 22.72 -6.45
N ALA A 54 -15.47 21.53 -6.92
CA ALA A 54 -16.72 21.32 -7.65
C ALA A 54 -17.96 21.62 -6.80
N THR A 55 -17.95 21.22 -5.53
CA THR A 55 -19.02 21.51 -4.57
C THR A 55 -19.11 23.00 -4.28
N PHE A 56 -17.99 23.67 -4.07
CA PHE A 56 -17.93 25.11 -3.88
C PHE A 56 -18.50 25.87 -5.10
N GLY A 57 -18.13 25.46 -6.31
CA GLY A 57 -18.70 26.02 -7.54
C GLY A 57 -20.23 25.89 -7.59
N LYS A 58 -20.78 24.74 -7.17
CA LYS A 58 -22.23 24.55 -7.08
C LYS A 58 -22.86 25.46 -6.04
N LEU A 59 -22.27 25.55 -4.85
CA LEU A 59 -22.76 26.41 -3.76
C LEU A 59 -22.85 27.88 -4.17
N MET A 60 -21.85 28.39 -4.91
CA MET A 60 -21.84 29.78 -5.39
C MET A 60 -22.99 30.09 -6.36
N THR A 61 -23.59 29.07 -6.97
CA THR A 61 -24.73 29.21 -7.91
C THR A 61 -26.07 28.85 -7.29
N ALA A 62 -26.11 28.53 -5.98
CA ALA A 62 -27.33 28.18 -5.28
C ALA A 62 -28.28 29.40 -5.21
N LYS A 63 -29.56 29.16 -5.51
CA LYS A 63 -30.61 30.19 -5.58
C LYS A 63 -31.43 30.31 -4.29
N SER A 64 -31.28 29.36 -3.37
CA SER A 64 -31.94 29.36 -2.07
C SER A 64 -31.10 28.66 -1.02
N PHE A 65 -31.48 28.85 0.25
CA PHE A 65 -30.85 28.18 1.38
C PHE A 65 -31.07 26.66 1.32
N GLU A 66 -32.27 26.20 0.96
CA GLU A 66 -32.59 24.78 0.82
C GLU A 66 -31.69 24.10 -0.22
N GLN A 67 -31.46 24.76 -1.36
CA GLN A 67 -30.54 24.24 -2.38
C GLN A 67 -29.10 24.18 -1.86
N ALA A 68 -28.65 25.18 -1.10
CA ALA A 68 -27.32 25.17 -0.50
C ALA A 68 -27.16 24.03 0.52
N VAL A 69 -28.17 23.79 1.36
CA VAL A 69 -28.20 22.67 2.31
C VAL A 69 -28.15 21.33 1.60
N GLU A 70 -28.91 21.16 0.51
CA GLU A 70 -28.87 19.94 -0.30
C GLU A 70 -27.47 19.69 -0.89
N ILE A 71 -26.84 20.71 -1.47
CA ILE A 71 -25.49 20.61 -2.03
C ILE A 71 -24.48 20.21 -0.94
N GLN A 72 -24.50 20.89 0.20
CA GLN A 72 -23.57 20.62 1.31
C GLN A 72 -23.80 19.24 1.94
N SER A 73 -25.06 18.81 2.10
CA SER A 73 -25.44 17.49 2.61
C SER A 73 -24.93 16.37 1.70
N ASN A 74 -25.13 16.52 0.39
CA ASN A 74 -24.64 15.56 -0.61
C ASN A 74 -23.11 15.50 -0.63
N TYR A 75 -22.42 16.63 -0.45
CA TYR A 75 -20.96 16.63 -0.29
C TYR A 75 -20.53 15.91 0.99
N ALA A 76 -21.14 16.22 2.13
CA ALA A 76 -20.79 15.59 3.40
C ALA A 76 -20.94 14.05 3.36
N LYS A 77 -22.02 13.56 2.74
CA LYS A 77 -22.22 12.12 2.54
C LYS A 77 -21.10 11.50 1.70
N ARG A 78 -20.81 12.07 0.53
CA ARG A 78 -19.76 11.55 -0.36
C ARG A 78 -18.38 11.61 0.26
N ALA A 79 -18.04 12.71 0.93
CA ALA A 79 -16.78 12.86 1.64
C ALA A 79 -16.61 11.80 2.75
N CYS A 80 -17.69 11.47 3.47
CA CYS A 80 -17.68 10.40 4.48
C CYS A 80 -17.43 9.03 3.83
N ASP A 81 -18.17 8.71 2.76
CA ASP A 81 -18.05 7.43 2.04
C ASP A 81 -16.63 7.28 1.44
N GLU A 82 -16.09 8.33 0.82
CA GLU A 82 -14.74 8.34 0.25
C GLU A 82 -13.64 8.21 1.31
N TYR A 83 -13.78 8.91 2.44
CA TYR A 83 -12.83 8.80 3.54
C TYR A 83 -12.81 7.39 4.12
N MET A 84 -13.97 6.78 4.32
CA MET A 84 -14.07 5.42 4.81
C MET A 84 -13.45 4.42 3.84
N HIS A 85 -13.72 4.57 2.55
CA HIS A 85 -13.08 3.76 1.51
C HIS A 85 -11.55 3.91 1.53
N GLN A 86 -11.05 5.15 1.65
CA GLN A 86 -9.62 5.43 1.70
C GLN A 86 -8.95 4.79 2.93
N MET A 87 -9.59 4.87 4.09
CA MET A 87 -9.07 4.28 5.32
C MET A 87 -8.95 2.76 5.20
N THR A 88 -9.97 2.09 4.65
CA THR A 88 -9.92 0.65 4.38
C THR A 88 -8.78 0.31 3.44
N LYS A 89 -8.67 1.02 2.30
CA LYS A 89 -7.64 0.78 1.29
C LYS A 89 -6.22 0.94 1.84
N VAL A 90 -5.96 2.04 2.54
CA VAL A 90 -4.65 2.27 3.18
C VAL A 90 -4.35 1.21 4.23
N GLY A 91 -5.36 0.81 5.03
CA GLY A 91 -5.22 -0.27 6.01
C GLY A 91 -4.82 -1.61 5.36
N GLU A 92 -5.44 -1.97 4.25
CA GLU A 92 -5.07 -3.16 3.47
C GLU A 92 -3.64 -3.09 2.91
N MET A 93 -3.21 -1.91 2.44
CA MET A 93 -1.85 -1.70 1.96
C MET A 93 -0.81 -1.88 3.07
N TYR A 94 -1.07 -1.34 4.27
CA TYR A 94 -0.23 -1.56 5.45
C TYR A 94 -0.20 -3.03 5.87
N ALA A 95 -1.35 -3.71 5.88
CA ALA A 95 -1.42 -5.13 6.19
C ALA A 95 -0.63 -5.98 5.18
N SER A 96 -0.69 -5.64 3.88
CA SER A 96 0.12 -6.28 2.84
C SER A 96 1.61 -6.06 3.05
N LEU A 97 2.02 -4.83 3.37
CA LEU A 97 3.41 -4.49 3.64
C LEU A 97 3.95 -5.26 4.87
N ALA A 98 3.17 -5.36 5.94
CA ALA A 98 3.53 -6.15 7.11
C ALA A 98 3.70 -7.65 6.77
N LYS A 99 2.78 -8.23 5.99
CA LYS A 99 2.90 -9.63 5.53
C LYS A 99 4.17 -9.87 4.71
N GLN A 100 4.54 -8.92 3.84
CA GLN A 100 5.77 -9.02 3.05
C GLN A 100 7.01 -9.07 3.97
N ALA A 101 7.08 -8.23 5.00
CA ALA A 101 8.19 -8.23 5.95
C ALA A 101 8.36 -9.56 6.73
N TYR A 102 7.28 -10.30 6.99
CA TYR A 102 7.34 -11.59 7.69
C TYR A 102 7.56 -12.80 6.76
N SER A 103 7.44 -12.63 5.44
CA SER A 103 7.58 -13.72 4.45
C SER A 103 8.89 -14.54 4.53
N PRO A 104 10.07 -13.97 4.90
CA PRO A 104 11.29 -14.77 5.08
C PRO A 104 11.20 -15.77 6.24
N MET A 105 10.46 -15.44 7.31
CA MET A 105 10.29 -16.32 8.48
C MET A 105 9.49 -17.57 8.13
N ASP A 106 8.43 -17.43 7.31
CA ASP A 106 7.61 -18.55 6.87
C ASP A 106 8.39 -19.52 5.97
N LYS A 107 9.28 -19.03 5.10
CA LYS A 107 10.15 -19.88 4.26
C LYS A 107 11.20 -20.64 5.07
N ILE A 108 11.76 -20.02 6.10
CA ILE A 108 12.72 -20.66 7.00
C ILE A 108 12.03 -21.73 7.87
N LEU A 109 10.82 -21.46 8.36
CA LEU A 109 10.05 -22.41 9.18
C LEU A 109 9.45 -23.57 8.37
N SER A 110 9.06 -23.34 7.12
CA SER A 110 8.53 -24.39 6.22
C SER A 110 9.60 -25.24 5.53
N GLY A 111 10.86 -24.78 5.48
CA GLY A 111 12.01 -25.56 5.01
C GLY A 111 12.63 -26.50 6.07
N GLY A 112 12.07 -26.53 7.29
CA GLY A 112 12.53 -27.37 8.41
C GLY A 112 11.79 -28.70 8.59
N ARG A 113 10.97 -29.12 7.63
CA ARG A 113 10.27 -30.41 7.61
C ARG A 113 10.46 -31.14 6.29
#